data_AF-R7LVE8-F1
#
_entry.id   AF-R7LVE8-F1
#
_cell.length_a   1.000
_cell.length_b   1.000
_cell.length_c   1.000
_cell.angle_alpha   90.00
_cell.angle_beta   90.00
_cell.angle_gamma   90.00
#
_symmetry.space_group_name_H-M   'P 1'
#
loop_
_entity.id
_entity.type
_entity.pdbx_description
1 polymer ?
#
loop_
_entity_poly.entity_id
_entity_poly.type
_entity_poly.pdbx_seq_one_letter_code
_entity_poly.pdbx_strand_id
1 'polypeptide(L)'
;MKKTFGIVLALLVVAGVSLTCAFAAEYVKYSKNFIKNFKDCDEYSETTESEFEAKNFSTSRKIIGWRNGQCKYQETIKAQDGNYVINCSFPSIQVDELYDAMRDKSKEMERYELEIFGKYKDPKTGATRYTPTGTQTIKGNKAYITWTKYLNNPYFCSPQKI
;
A
#
# COMPACT_ATOMS: atom_id res chain seq x y z
N MET A 1 37.34 14.76 30.93
CA MET A 1 36.51 14.98 29.73
C MET A 1 37.31 14.58 28.50
N LYS A 2 37.00 13.44 27.88
CA LYS A 2 37.43 13.08 26.52
C LYS A 2 36.25 12.38 25.88
N LYS A 3 35.58 13.08 24.96
CA LYS A 3 34.40 12.60 24.23
C LYS A 3 34.89 11.55 23.22
N THR A 4 34.60 10.28 23.49
CA THR A 4 34.70 9.22 22.49
C THR A 4 33.58 9.44 21.47
N PHE A 5 33.94 10.01 20.31
CA PHE A 5 33.11 9.97 19.12
C PHE A 5 33.03 8.51 18.66
N GLY A 6 32.01 7.80 19.15
CA GLY A 6 31.62 6.51 18.60
C GLY A 6 31.20 6.73 17.16
N ILE A 7 31.97 6.14 16.23
CA ILE A 7 31.63 6.07 14.82
C ILE A 7 30.31 5.30 14.72
N VAL A 8 29.20 6.02 14.57
CA VAL A 8 27.92 5.43 14.17
C VAL A 8 28.07 5.06 12.71
N LEU A 9 28.46 3.81 12.47
CA LEU A 9 28.44 3.21 11.15
C LEU A 9 26.97 3.17 10.72
N ALA A 10 26.54 4.19 9.99
CA ALA A 10 25.26 4.22 9.30
C ALA A 10 25.29 3.12 8.23
N LEU A 11 24.96 1.90 8.64
CA LEU A 11 24.58 0.82 7.74
C LEU A 11 23.28 1.26 7.06
N LEU A 12 23.43 2.01 5.96
CA LEU A 12 22.45 2.13 4.90
C LEU A 12 22.24 0.71 4.37
N VAL A 13 21.38 -0.04 5.04
CA VAL A 13 20.75 -1.21 4.43
C VAL A 13 19.80 -0.64 3.40
N VAL A 14 20.33 -0.42 2.21
CA VAL A 14 19.60 -0.19 0.96
C VAL A 14 18.82 -1.48 0.66
N ALA A 15 17.77 -1.71 1.43
CA ALA A 15 16.77 -2.75 1.19
C ALA A 15 15.38 -2.13 1.36
N GLY A 16 15.19 -0.95 0.77
CA GLY A 16 13.88 -0.53 0.31
C GLY A 16 14.00 -0.50 -1.20
N VAL A 17 13.68 -1.60 -1.86
CA VAL A 17 13.36 -1.58 -3.29
C VAL A 17 12.39 -0.42 -3.45
N SER A 18 12.83 0.61 -4.14
CA SER A 18 12.00 1.75 -4.47
C SER A 18 10.73 1.19 -5.09
N LEU A 19 9.61 1.28 -4.37
CA LEU A 19 8.25 0.96 -4.83
C LEU A 19 7.82 1.89 -5.97
N THR A 20 8.75 2.53 -6.67
CA THR A 20 8.53 3.42 -7.82
C THR A 20 7.82 2.71 -8.96
N CYS A 21 7.87 1.38 -9.04
CA CYS A 21 7.12 0.60 -10.03
C CYS A 21 5.63 0.40 -9.67
N ALA A 22 5.20 0.70 -8.43
CA ALA A 22 3.81 0.48 -8.01
C ALA A 22 2.90 1.72 -8.18
N PHE A 23 3.47 2.89 -8.53
CA PHE A 23 2.75 4.16 -8.71
C PHE A 23 2.48 4.50 -10.17
N ALA A 24 2.29 3.46 -10.97
CA ALA A 24 2.08 3.50 -12.42
C ALA A 24 0.80 4.22 -12.86
N ALA A 25 -0.23 4.26 -12.01
CA ALA A 25 -1.55 4.73 -12.38
C ALA A 25 -1.94 5.98 -11.58
N GLU A 26 -1.86 7.16 -12.20
CA GLU A 26 -2.49 8.40 -11.66
C GLU A 26 -4.03 8.27 -11.57
N TYR A 27 -4.58 7.15 -12.03
CA TYR A 27 -6.00 6.87 -12.08
C TYR A 27 -6.26 5.36 -11.86
N VAL A 28 -6.85 5.01 -10.71
CA VAL A 28 -7.31 3.63 -10.47
C VAL A 28 -8.83 3.58 -10.63
N LYS A 29 -9.28 2.60 -11.40
CA LYS A 29 -10.70 2.32 -11.62
C LYS A 29 -11.03 0.93 -11.09
N TYR A 30 -11.90 0.90 -10.09
CA TYR A 30 -12.45 -0.34 -9.53
C TYR A 30 -13.72 -0.73 -10.28
N SER A 31 -13.99 -2.04 -10.43
CA SER A 31 -15.25 -2.46 -11.03
C SER A 31 -16.42 -2.17 -10.09
N LYS A 32 -17.63 -2.04 -10.66
CA LYS A 32 -18.85 -1.87 -9.85
C LYS A 32 -19.07 -3.03 -8.89
N ASN A 33 -18.69 -4.24 -9.29
CA ASN A 33 -18.81 -5.43 -8.46
C ASN A 33 -17.82 -5.39 -7.30
N PHE A 34 -16.58 -4.98 -7.54
CA PHE A 34 -15.60 -4.80 -6.47
C PHE A 34 -16.09 -3.77 -5.46
N ILE A 35 -16.50 -2.59 -5.91
CA ILE A 35 -16.99 -1.52 -5.03
C ILE A 35 -18.19 -2.00 -4.20
N LYS A 36 -19.13 -2.73 -4.82
CA LYS A 36 -20.31 -3.27 -4.14
C LYS A 36 -19.91 -4.25 -3.03
N ASN A 37 -19.08 -5.24 -3.34
CA ASN A 37 -18.69 -6.25 -2.35
C ASN A 37 -17.72 -5.68 -1.29
N PHE A 38 -16.91 -4.68 -1.64
CA PHE A 38 -15.98 -4.07 -0.68
C PHE A 38 -16.70 -3.36 0.46
N LYS A 39 -17.85 -2.73 0.20
CA LYS A 39 -18.63 -2.00 1.20
C LYS A 39 -18.88 -2.82 2.46
N ASP A 40 -19.36 -4.04 2.27
CA ASP A 40 -19.73 -4.95 3.36
C ASP A 40 -18.60 -5.93 3.69
N CYS A 41 -17.44 -5.77 3.03
CA CYS A 41 -16.32 -6.72 3.00
C CYS A 41 -16.78 -8.15 2.67
N ASP A 42 -17.60 -8.28 1.62
CA ASP A 42 -18.02 -9.57 1.09
C ASP A 42 -16.90 -10.20 0.24
N GLU A 43 -16.80 -11.52 0.32
CA GLU A 43 -15.80 -12.26 -0.45
C GLU A 43 -15.99 -12.02 -1.96
N TYR A 44 -14.96 -11.45 -2.59
CA TYR A 44 -14.97 -11.13 -4.01
C TYR A 44 -13.55 -11.00 -4.53
N SER A 45 -13.34 -11.34 -5.79
CA SER A 45 -12.05 -11.13 -6.45
C SER A 45 -12.22 -10.66 -7.87
N GLU A 46 -11.32 -9.80 -8.30
CA GLU A 46 -11.18 -9.40 -9.70
C GLU A 46 -9.71 -9.33 -10.08
N THR A 47 -9.44 -9.47 -11.38
CA THR A 47 -8.11 -9.27 -11.94
C THR A 47 -8.20 -8.21 -13.02
N THR A 48 -7.26 -7.27 -13.00
CA THR A 48 -7.11 -6.21 -13.98
C THR A 48 -5.72 -6.26 -14.56
N GLU A 49 -5.62 -6.18 -15.88
CA GLU A 49 -4.35 -5.99 -16.59
C GLU A 49 -4.12 -4.49 -16.80
N SER A 50 -2.88 -4.05 -16.66
CA SER A 50 -2.47 -2.66 -16.90
C SER A 50 -1.09 -2.60 -17.53
N GLU A 51 -0.86 -1.61 -18.38
CA GLU A 51 0.45 -1.34 -18.97
C GLU A 51 1.02 -0.05 -18.40
N PHE A 52 2.28 -0.07 -17.99
CA PHE A 52 3.01 1.12 -17.56
C PHE A 52 4.48 1.02 -17.94
N GLU A 53 5.04 2.08 -18.51
CA GLU A 53 6.43 2.11 -19.02
C GLU A 53 6.77 0.91 -19.92
N ALA A 54 5.86 0.52 -20.82
CA ALA A 54 5.96 -0.66 -21.69
C ALA A 54 6.11 -2.02 -20.95
N LYS A 55 5.81 -2.05 -19.65
CA LYS A 55 5.69 -3.27 -18.84
C LYS A 55 4.23 -3.61 -18.61
N ASN A 56 3.89 -4.88 -18.73
CA ASN A 56 2.58 -5.40 -18.40
C ASN A 56 2.52 -5.82 -16.93
N PHE A 57 1.45 -5.44 -16.26
CA PHE A 57 1.15 -5.75 -14.89
C PHE A 57 -0.21 -6.45 -14.81
N SER A 58 -0.25 -7.63 -14.19
CA SER A 58 -1.50 -8.29 -13.82
C SER A 58 -1.74 -8.08 -12.34
N THR A 59 -2.83 -7.39 -12.01
CA THR A 59 -3.19 -7.08 -10.62
C THR A 59 -4.46 -7.81 -10.25
N SER A 60 -4.37 -8.76 -9.33
CA SER A 60 -5.50 -9.48 -8.75
C SER A 60 -5.84 -8.91 -7.38
N ARG A 61 -7.06 -8.40 -7.21
CA ARG A 61 -7.59 -7.85 -5.97
C ARG A 61 -8.58 -8.84 -5.38
N LYS A 62 -8.39 -9.19 -4.11
CA LYS A 62 -9.22 -10.17 -3.40
C LYS A 62 -9.67 -9.64 -2.05
N ILE A 63 -10.97 -9.55 -1.86
CA ILE A 63 -11.62 -9.35 -0.56
C ILE A 63 -11.80 -10.74 0.04
N ILE A 64 -11.17 -10.98 1.19
CA ILE A 64 -11.21 -12.27 1.91
C ILE A 64 -12.34 -12.28 2.94
N GLY A 65 -12.84 -11.11 3.33
CA GLY A 65 -13.93 -10.96 4.27
C GLY A 65 -13.50 -10.61 5.70
N TRP A 66 -14.47 -10.43 6.58
CA TRP A 66 -14.23 -10.11 7.98
C TRP A 66 -13.56 -11.26 8.73
N ARG A 67 -12.46 -10.97 9.42
CA ARG A 67 -11.77 -11.86 10.37
C ARG A 67 -11.33 -11.05 11.58
N ASN A 68 -11.77 -11.44 12.77
CA ASN A 68 -11.43 -10.76 14.04
C ASN A 68 -11.68 -9.24 14.03
N GLY A 69 -12.84 -8.81 13.48
CA GLY A 69 -13.23 -7.40 13.43
C GLY A 69 -12.49 -6.56 12.38
N GLN A 70 -11.69 -7.18 11.50
CA GLN A 70 -11.01 -6.50 10.40
C GLN A 70 -11.36 -7.13 9.06
N CYS A 71 -11.58 -6.30 8.05
CA CYS A 71 -11.76 -6.71 6.67
C CYS A 71 -10.40 -7.12 6.11
N LYS A 72 -10.28 -8.38 5.71
CA LYS A 72 -9.05 -8.90 5.11
C LYS A 72 -9.10 -8.68 3.60
N TYR A 73 -8.04 -8.10 3.07
CA TYR A 73 -7.86 -7.80 1.65
C TYR A 73 -6.48 -8.28 1.21
N GLN A 74 -6.37 -8.75 -0.03
CA GLN A 74 -5.12 -9.17 -0.63
C GLN A 74 -5.02 -8.64 -2.06
N GLU A 75 -3.86 -8.11 -2.41
CA GLU A 75 -3.53 -7.70 -3.78
C GLU A 75 -2.32 -8.48 -4.27
N THR A 76 -2.45 -9.18 -5.39
CA THR A 76 -1.35 -9.88 -6.05
C THR A 76 -0.99 -9.12 -7.30
N ILE A 77 0.23 -8.60 -7.37
CA ILE A 77 0.76 -7.87 -8.51
C ILE A 77 1.79 -8.77 -9.19
N LYS A 78 1.56 -9.11 -10.45
CA LYS A 78 2.54 -9.81 -11.28
C LYS A 78 3.15 -8.82 -12.26
N ALA A 79 4.46 -8.68 -12.22
CA ALA A 79 5.23 -7.83 -13.11
C ALA A 79 6.42 -8.62 -13.68
N GLN A 80 7.04 -8.11 -14.74
CA GLN A 80 8.22 -8.75 -15.34
C GLN A 80 9.43 -8.81 -14.40
N ASP A 81 9.54 -7.89 -13.44
CA ASP A 81 10.64 -7.77 -12.47
C ASP A 81 10.37 -8.46 -11.13
N GLY A 82 9.17 -9.00 -10.94
CA GLY A 82 8.82 -9.82 -9.79
C GLY A 82 7.32 -9.86 -9.52
N ASN A 83 6.93 -10.85 -8.72
CA ASN A 83 5.57 -10.96 -8.22
C ASN A 83 5.53 -10.50 -6.76
N TYR A 84 4.45 -9.84 -6.40
CA TYR A 84 4.23 -9.30 -5.07
C TYR A 84 2.85 -9.66 -4.58
N VAL A 85 2.75 -10.00 -3.31
CA VAL A 85 1.48 -10.12 -2.58
C VAL A 85 1.46 -9.08 -1.49
N ILE A 86 0.41 -8.28 -1.45
CA ILE A 86 0.15 -7.29 -0.41
C ILE A 86 -1.03 -7.80 0.39
N ASN A 87 -0.81 -8.10 1.67
CA ASN A 87 -1.88 -8.50 2.58
C ASN A 87 -2.28 -7.33 3.45
N CYS A 88 -3.56 -6.99 3.47
CA CYS A 88 -4.10 -5.87 4.21
C CYS A 88 -5.17 -6.27 5.22
N SER A 89 -5.30 -5.47 6.26
CA SER A 89 -6.31 -5.62 7.30
C SER A 89 -6.88 -4.25 7.66
N PHE A 90 -8.17 -4.05 7.39
CA PHE A 90 -8.85 -2.76 7.57
C PHE A 90 -9.93 -2.84 8.64
N PRO A 91 -9.93 -1.95 9.65
CA PRO A 91 -11.09 -1.72 10.50
C PRO A 91 -12.27 -1.17 9.69
N SER A 92 -13.49 -1.23 10.23
CA SER A 92 -14.69 -0.69 9.58
C SER A 92 -14.54 0.75 9.11
N ILE A 93 -13.96 1.62 9.96
CA ILE A 93 -13.72 3.03 9.61
C ILE A 93 -12.88 3.17 8.34
N GLN A 94 -11.86 2.34 8.16
CA GLN A 94 -11.03 2.36 6.95
C GLN A 94 -11.74 1.73 5.75
N VAL A 95 -12.59 0.72 5.97
CA VAL A 95 -13.43 0.16 4.90
C VAL A 95 -14.37 1.23 4.34
N ASP A 96 -15.02 2.01 5.23
CA ASP A 96 -15.91 3.10 4.83
C ASP A 96 -15.16 4.19 4.05
N GLU A 97 -13.99 4.64 4.54
CA GLU A 97 -13.15 5.64 3.88
C GLU A 97 -12.71 5.18 2.47
N LEU A 98 -12.25 3.93 2.36
CA LEU A 98 -11.85 3.33 1.08
C LEU A 98 -13.03 3.16 0.12
N TYR A 99 -14.19 2.75 0.62
CA TYR A 99 -15.43 2.60 -0.16
C TYR A 99 -15.89 3.94 -0.74
N ASP A 100 -15.93 4.99 0.08
CA ASP A 100 -16.35 6.32 -0.36
C ASP A 100 -15.37 6.90 -1.38
N ALA A 101 -14.07 6.68 -1.20
CA ALA A 101 -13.06 7.10 -2.17
C ALA A 101 -13.23 6.42 -3.53
N MET A 102 -13.57 5.12 -3.57
CA MET A 102 -13.83 4.41 -4.84
C MET A 102 -15.11 4.87 -5.55
N ARG A 103 -16.09 5.39 -4.79
CA ARG A 103 -17.36 5.89 -5.35
C ARG A 103 -17.27 7.32 -5.84
N ASP A 104 -16.20 8.02 -5.51
CA ASP A 104 -15.97 9.35 -6.02
C ASP A 104 -15.86 9.31 -7.54
N LYS A 105 -16.72 10.09 -8.20
CA LYS A 105 -16.78 10.22 -9.66
C LYS A 105 -15.98 11.42 -10.16
N SER A 106 -15.39 12.18 -9.24
CA SER A 106 -14.52 13.30 -9.58
C SER A 106 -13.36 12.82 -10.45
N LYS A 107 -13.09 13.61 -11.49
CA LYS A 107 -11.90 13.45 -12.33
C LYS A 107 -10.79 14.40 -11.91
N GLU A 108 -11.00 15.15 -10.84
CA GLU A 108 -9.99 16.06 -10.31
C GLU A 108 -8.80 15.24 -9.80
N MET A 109 -7.61 15.71 -10.17
CA MET A 109 -6.38 15.12 -9.69
C MET A 109 -5.94 15.87 -8.44
N GLU A 110 -5.70 15.11 -7.38
CA GLU A 110 -5.21 15.63 -6.13
C GLU A 110 -3.70 15.37 -6.03
N ARG A 111 -2.99 16.27 -5.36
CA ARG A 111 -1.60 16.05 -4.93
C ARG A 111 -1.61 15.70 -3.45
N TYR A 112 -0.85 14.69 -3.07
CA TYR A 112 -0.77 14.25 -1.68
C TYR A 112 0.68 13.93 -1.32
N GLU A 113 1.10 14.33 -0.12
CA GLU A 113 2.41 13.97 0.44
C GLU A 113 2.29 12.62 1.15
N LEU A 114 2.66 11.55 0.44
CA LEU A 114 2.62 10.19 0.96
C LEU A 114 3.77 9.98 1.94
N GLU A 115 3.46 9.60 3.18
CA GLU A 115 4.47 9.23 4.16
C GLU A 115 5.22 7.97 3.74
N ILE A 116 6.55 7.98 3.81
CA ILE A 116 7.40 6.80 3.60
C ILE A 116 7.75 6.22 4.97
N PHE A 117 7.56 4.92 5.15
CA PHE A 117 7.85 4.24 6.41
C PHE A 117 9.18 3.49 6.36
N GLY A 118 10.04 3.76 7.34
CA GLY A 118 11.25 2.99 7.60
C GLY A 118 11.01 1.91 8.66
N LYS A 119 11.71 0.78 8.52
CA LYS A 119 11.71 -0.30 9.51
C LYS A 119 12.73 -0.02 10.60
N TYR A 120 12.29 0.04 11.85
CA TYR A 120 13.13 0.10 13.04
C TYR A 120 12.99 -1.19 13.83
N LYS A 121 14.11 -1.83 14.15
CA LYS A 121 14.13 -2.99 15.04
C LYS A 121 14.59 -2.55 16.41
N ASP A 122 13.72 -2.69 17.41
CA ASP A 122 14.05 -2.35 18.79
C ASP A 122 15.20 -3.25 19.27
N PRO A 123 16.34 -2.66 19.68
CA PRO A 123 17.53 -3.44 20.03
C PRO A 123 17.39 -4.19 21.37
N LYS A 124 16.40 -3.84 22.21
CA LYS A 124 16.17 -4.47 23.51
C LYS A 124 15.10 -5.56 23.43
N THR A 125 14.02 -5.31 22.71
CA THR A 125 12.86 -6.22 22.65
C THR A 125 12.83 -7.06 21.37
N GLY A 126 13.62 -6.70 20.35
CA GLY A 126 13.58 -7.33 19.03
C GLY A 126 12.33 -6.97 18.21
N ALA A 127 11.41 -6.19 18.78
CA ALA A 127 10.17 -5.79 18.12
C ALA A 127 10.44 -4.94 16.88
N THR A 128 9.74 -5.23 15.79
CA THR A 128 9.75 -4.38 14.60
C THR A 128 8.72 -3.27 14.77
N ARG A 129 9.15 -2.02 14.55
CA ARG A 129 8.29 -0.83 14.49
C ARG A 129 8.51 -0.14 13.15
N TYR A 130 7.51 0.59 12.70
CA TYR A 130 7.58 1.37 11.48
C TYR A 130 7.38 2.84 11.81
N THR A 131 8.30 3.68 11.37
CA THR A 131 8.26 5.13 11.63
C THR A 131 8.33 5.90 10.32
N PRO A 132 7.62 7.01 10.18
CA PRO A 132 7.80 7.90 9.04
C PRO A 132 9.27 8.34 8.93
N THR A 133 9.86 8.20 7.75
CA THR A 133 11.25 8.58 7.44
C THR A 133 11.35 9.66 6.37
N GLY A 134 10.22 10.05 5.77
CA GLY A 134 10.15 11.08 4.74
C GLY A 134 8.77 11.11 4.10
N THR A 135 8.62 11.93 3.07
CA THR A 135 7.42 11.98 2.23
C THR A 135 7.79 11.88 0.77
N GLN A 136 6.84 11.45 -0.05
CA GLN A 136 6.89 11.53 -1.50
C GLN A 136 5.58 12.11 -2.02
N THR A 137 5.68 13.14 -2.86
CA THR A 137 4.50 13.66 -3.55
C THR A 137 3.98 12.63 -4.55
N ILE A 138 2.71 12.26 -4.39
CA ILE A 138 1.95 11.48 -5.37
C ILE A 138 0.83 12.33 -5.95
N LYS A 139 0.38 11.97 -7.16
CA LYS A 139 -0.73 12.65 -7.83
C LYS A 139 -1.70 11.61 -8.41
N GLY A 140 -2.99 11.83 -8.24
CA GLY A 140 -4.02 11.02 -8.89
C GLY A 140 -5.42 11.32 -8.39
N ASN A 141 -6.40 10.52 -8.82
CA ASN A 141 -7.77 10.67 -8.34
C ASN A 141 -7.90 10.24 -6.87
N LYS A 142 -8.96 10.69 -6.19
CA LYS A 142 -9.21 10.39 -4.78
C LYS A 142 -9.12 8.91 -4.42
N ALA A 143 -9.65 8.04 -5.28
CA ALA A 143 -9.56 6.59 -5.09
C ALA A 143 -8.10 6.12 -5.03
N TYR A 144 -7.27 6.53 -6.00
CA TYR A 144 -5.84 6.22 -6.00
C TYR A 144 -5.13 6.75 -4.77
N ILE A 145 -5.32 8.03 -4.41
CA ILE A 145 -4.65 8.64 -3.26
C ILE A 145 -5.00 7.90 -1.96
N THR A 146 -6.29 7.65 -1.73
CA THR A 146 -6.78 7.02 -0.50
C THR A 146 -6.27 5.58 -0.39
N TRP A 147 -6.38 4.79 -1.46
CA TRP A 147 -5.87 3.41 -1.44
C TRP A 147 -4.36 3.35 -1.27
N THR A 148 -3.62 4.21 -1.98
CA THR A 148 -2.16 4.30 -1.88
C THR A 148 -1.70 4.61 -0.45
N LYS A 149 -2.37 5.54 0.24
CA LYS A 149 -2.11 5.85 1.66
C LYS A 149 -2.14 4.60 2.54
N TYR A 150 -3.10 3.71 2.32
CA TYR A 150 -3.25 2.49 3.11
C TYR A 150 -2.32 1.36 2.66
N LEU A 151 -2.19 1.14 1.34
CA LEU A 151 -1.30 0.12 0.78
C LEU A 151 0.17 0.35 1.16
N ASN A 152 0.58 1.61 1.29
CA ASN A 152 1.93 2.00 1.70
C ASN A 152 2.14 1.99 3.22
N ASN A 153 1.07 1.89 4.01
CA ASN A 153 1.15 1.96 5.47
C ASN A 153 1.29 0.55 6.09
N PRO A 154 2.43 0.24 6.73
CA PRO A 154 2.73 -1.09 7.27
C PRO A 154 1.85 -1.51 8.47
N TYR A 155 1.09 -0.58 9.05
CA TYR A 155 0.10 -0.90 10.08
C TYR A 155 -1.19 -1.49 9.50
N PHE A 156 -1.45 -1.29 8.21
CA PHE A 156 -2.60 -1.85 7.52
C PHE A 156 -2.21 -2.94 6.52
N CYS A 157 -1.14 -2.73 5.77
CA CYS A 157 -0.76 -3.57 4.64
C CYS A 157 0.71 -4.01 4.71
N SER A 158 0.97 -5.28 4.42
CA SER A 158 2.31 -5.85 4.38
C SER A 158 2.60 -6.42 3.00
N PRO A 159 3.52 -5.81 2.22
CA PRO A 159 3.99 -6.37 0.97
C PRO A 159 4.99 -7.51 1.21
N GLN A 160 4.90 -8.55 0.39
CA GLN A 160 5.81 -9.70 0.36
C GLN A 160 6.11 -10.04 -1.10
N LYS A 161 7.40 -10.18 -1.45
CA LYS A 161 7.81 -10.71 -2.76
C LYS A 161 7.55 -12.22 -2.79
N ILE A 162 7.00 -12.73 -3.89
CA ILE A 162 6.72 -14.15 -4.13
C ILE A 162 7.34 -14.64 -5.44
#